data_AF-A0AA85GGM4-F1
#
_entry.id   AF-A0AA85GGM4-F1
#
_cell.length_a   1.000
_cell.length_b   1.000
_cell.length_c   1.000
_cell.angle_alpha   90.00
_cell.angle_beta   90.00
_cell.angle_gamma   90.00
#
_symmetry.space_group_name_H-M   'P 1'
#
loop_
_entity.id
_entity.type
_entity.pdbx_description
1 polymer ?
#
loop_
_entity_poly.entity_id
_entity_poly.type
_entity_poly.pdbx_seq_one_letter_code
_entity_poly.pdbx_strand_id
1 'polypeptide(L)'
;MIIGPKGASRSLHQVQWCHCSNDILRDIERLYNHEFEDTDTSRNGYSVEDKRALEIVSNSFKLEGGHFQVGLPWKYDRPSLPNNLELAERRLECLRKRFMKDNSLLQKYQAVMNKHLSKGYIIEASKEGFDRDAVCWYIPHHPVINPKKPGKLRIVFDCAAVYQGFSLNDQLLRGPNTVNSLFGVLLRFKLGNIALAADIEEIPNDESKRWLEILSEFQMVENVCFPRCVLFPQSDRSLLELHIFSDASENGYGAVAYVLSYISDTEVCSRLVTAKARVAPLKVQTIPRLELTAAVLAARMGSQLQSELDIKF
;
A
#
# COMPACT_ATOMS: atom_id res chain seq x y z
N MET A 1 19.55 -33.09 9.62
CA MET A 1 19.19 -34.08 8.58
C MET A 1 17.75 -34.49 8.83
N ILE A 2 16.80 -34.01 8.03
CA ILE A 2 15.39 -34.42 8.13
C ILE A 2 15.16 -35.43 7.02
N ILE A 3 14.80 -36.66 7.38
CA ILE A 3 14.45 -37.74 6.47
C ILE A 3 12.96 -38.02 6.66
N GLY A 4 12.19 -38.03 5.58
CA GLY A 4 10.78 -38.42 5.59
C GLY A 4 10.48 -39.40 4.46
N PRO A 5 9.59 -40.38 4.66
CA PRO A 5 9.27 -41.37 3.64
C PRO A 5 8.35 -40.74 2.58
N LYS A 6 8.50 -41.17 1.33
CA LYS A 6 7.45 -41.00 0.34
C LYS A 6 7.02 -42.38 -0.17
N GLY A 7 5.70 -42.54 -0.23
CA GLY A 7 5.01 -43.77 -0.61
C GLY A 7 5.49 -44.38 -1.91
N ALA A 8 5.22 -45.68 -2.02
CA ALA A 8 5.75 -46.58 -3.04
C ALA A 8 5.45 -46.14 -4.48
N SER A 9 6.55 -46.02 -5.26
CA SER A 9 6.76 -46.46 -6.66
C SER A 9 5.81 -45.92 -7.76
N ARG A 10 6.28 -45.40 -8.90
CA ARG A 10 7.34 -45.95 -9.75
C ARG A 10 8.13 -44.88 -10.53
N SER A 11 9.39 -45.23 -10.74
CA SER A 11 10.38 -44.78 -11.73
C SER A 11 11.32 -43.61 -11.36
N LEU A 12 12.59 -44.04 -11.27
CA LEU A 12 13.87 -43.33 -11.26
C LEU A 12 14.25 -42.56 -9.98
N HIS A 13 15.15 -43.19 -9.23
CA HIS A 13 15.89 -42.66 -8.09
C HIS A 13 16.73 -41.47 -8.53
N GLN A 14 16.25 -40.26 -8.28
CA GLN A 14 17.09 -39.08 -8.22
C GLN A 14 17.15 -38.63 -6.77
N VAL A 15 18.25 -38.99 -6.09
CA VAL A 15 18.61 -38.39 -4.80
C VAL A 15 19.14 -37.01 -5.12
N GLN A 16 18.32 -35.98 -4.91
CA GLN A 16 18.82 -34.61 -4.92
C GLN A 16 19.50 -34.34 -3.58
N TRP A 17 20.82 -34.18 -3.63
CA TRP A 17 21.62 -33.73 -2.52
C TRP A 17 21.40 -32.23 -2.37
N CYS A 18 20.65 -31.81 -1.34
CA CYS A 18 20.77 -30.44 -0.87
C CYS A 18 22.11 -30.34 -0.13
N HIS A 19 23.10 -29.74 -0.79
CA HIS A 19 24.31 -29.31 -0.10
C HIS A 19 23.91 -28.33 1.01
N CYS A 20 24.40 -28.58 2.22
CA CYS A 20 24.25 -27.70 3.37
C CYS A 20 24.92 -26.35 3.09
N SER A 21 24.19 -25.42 2.47
CA SER A 21 24.44 -23.99 2.60
C SER A 21 23.82 -23.49 3.91
N ASN A 22 24.48 -22.52 4.54
CA ASN A 22 24.26 -21.99 5.90
C ASN A 22 22.88 -21.37 6.20
N ASP A 23 21.80 -21.76 5.54
CA ASP A 23 20.53 -21.03 5.57
C ASP A 23 19.29 -21.94 5.58
N ILE A 24 19.35 -23.07 6.30
CA ILE A 24 18.15 -23.91 6.58
C ILE A 24 17.00 -23.06 7.12
N LEU A 25 17.31 -22.08 7.98
CA LEU A 25 16.31 -21.16 8.52
C LEU A 25 15.66 -20.34 7.41
N ARG A 26 16.42 -19.89 6.42
CA ARG A 26 15.94 -19.07 5.29
C ARG A 26 15.17 -19.88 4.26
N ASP A 27 15.52 -21.15 4.07
CA ASP A 27 14.74 -22.07 3.23
C ASP A 27 13.43 -22.49 3.91
N ILE A 28 13.44 -22.71 5.22
CA ILE A 28 12.24 -22.86 6.05
C ILE A 28 11.40 -21.58 5.97
N GLU A 29 12.02 -20.42 6.14
CA GLU A 29 11.37 -19.12 6.08
C GLU A 29 10.73 -18.88 4.71
N ARG A 30 11.41 -19.19 3.59
CA ARG A 30 10.83 -19.13 2.24
C ARG A 30 9.66 -20.09 2.05
N LEU A 31 9.80 -21.34 2.53
CA LEU A 31 8.77 -22.37 2.41
C LEU A 31 7.48 -21.96 3.16
N TYR A 32 7.61 -21.38 4.36
CA TYR A 32 6.46 -20.89 5.12
C TYR A 32 5.97 -19.52 4.61
N ASN A 33 6.86 -18.58 4.25
CA ASN A 33 6.50 -17.24 3.77
C ASN A 33 5.76 -17.24 2.44
N HIS A 34 6.01 -18.21 1.56
CA HIS A 34 5.22 -18.36 0.32
C HIS A 34 3.73 -18.52 0.61
N GLU A 35 3.37 -19.13 1.75
CA GLU A 35 1.98 -19.17 2.15
C GLU A 35 1.54 -17.78 2.66
N PHE A 36 2.37 -17.01 3.36
CA PHE A 36 1.98 -15.80 4.10
C PHE A 36 2.36 -14.44 3.48
N GLU A 37 2.28 -14.27 2.16
CA GLU A 37 2.60 -12.99 1.48
C GLU A 37 1.83 -11.77 2.03
N ASP A 38 0.66 -11.96 2.65
CA ASP A 38 -0.15 -10.85 3.18
C ASP A 38 0.30 -10.28 4.55
N THR A 39 1.26 -10.93 5.23
CA THR A 39 1.73 -10.46 6.54
C THR A 39 3.09 -9.81 6.39
N ASP A 40 3.09 -8.52 6.01
CA ASP A 40 4.28 -7.67 6.03
C ASP A 40 4.66 -7.38 7.48
N THR A 41 5.33 -8.36 8.10
CA THR A 41 5.72 -8.34 9.53
C THR A 41 7.00 -7.54 9.76
N SER A 42 7.69 -7.12 8.69
CA SER A 42 8.90 -6.33 8.79
C SER A 42 8.62 -4.87 8.45
N ARG A 43 8.35 -4.03 9.46
CA ARG A 43 8.70 -2.60 9.35
C ARG A 43 10.22 -2.53 9.31
N ASN A 44 10.80 -2.74 8.14
CA ASN A 44 12.23 -2.55 7.92
C ASN A 44 12.58 -1.11 8.31
N GLY A 45 13.67 -0.96 9.07
CA GLY A 45 14.17 0.37 9.39
C GLY A 45 14.46 1.16 8.11
N TYR A 46 14.41 2.49 8.20
CA TYR A 46 14.69 3.35 7.06
C TYR A 46 16.07 3.07 6.48
N SER A 47 16.10 2.86 5.15
CA SER A 47 17.34 2.76 4.39
C SER A 47 18.12 4.08 4.44
N VAL A 48 19.37 4.05 3.99
CA VAL A 48 20.18 5.28 3.86
C VAL A 48 19.50 6.28 2.92
N GLU A 49 18.90 5.79 1.83
CA GLU A 49 18.16 6.60 0.87
C GLU A 49 16.88 7.20 1.48
N ASP A 50 16.15 6.43 2.29
CA ASP A 50 14.94 6.91 2.98
C ASP A 50 15.28 8.04 3.95
N LYS A 51 16.34 7.86 4.75
CA LYS A 51 16.80 8.88 5.70
C LYS A 51 17.19 10.17 4.98
N ARG A 52 17.93 10.07 3.88
CA ARG A 52 18.33 11.23 3.07
C ARG A 52 17.11 11.92 2.45
N ALA A 53 16.15 11.17 1.93
CA ALA A 53 14.93 11.74 1.37
C ALA A 53 14.13 12.52 2.43
N LEU A 54 13.97 11.94 3.63
CA LEU A 54 13.31 12.59 4.76
C LEU A 54 14.05 13.85 5.22
N GLU A 55 15.38 13.82 5.25
CA GLU A 55 16.20 14.98 5.60
C GLU A 55 16.02 16.12 4.60
N ILE A 56 16.06 15.85 3.29
CA ILE A 56 15.82 16.85 2.26
C ILE A 56 14.42 17.45 2.41
N VAL A 57 13.40 16.60 2.55
CA VAL A 57 12.00 17.05 2.74
C VAL A 57 11.87 17.93 3.97
N SER A 58 12.39 17.50 5.12
CA SER A 58 12.29 18.23 6.37
C SER A 58 13.04 19.58 6.33
N ASN A 59 14.24 19.61 5.73
CA ASN A 59 15.08 20.81 5.68
C ASN A 59 14.59 21.84 4.66
N SER A 60 13.85 21.39 3.63
CA SER A 60 13.35 22.25 2.56
C SER A 60 11.88 22.63 2.72
N PHE A 61 11.17 22.06 3.70
CA PHE A 61 9.77 22.34 3.95
C PHE A 61 9.54 23.79 4.37
N LYS A 62 8.68 24.51 3.65
CA LYS A 62 8.31 25.90 3.95
C LYS A 62 6.83 26.12 3.67
N LEU A 63 6.22 27.03 4.42
CA LEU A 63 4.89 27.56 4.14
C LEU A 63 5.05 28.96 3.56
N GLU A 64 4.81 29.11 2.26
CA GLU A 64 4.96 30.37 1.54
C GLU A 64 3.70 30.67 0.74
N GLY A 65 3.15 31.88 0.88
CA GLY A 65 1.94 32.29 0.18
C GLY A 65 0.71 31.41 0.46
N GLY A 66 0.64 30.76 1.63
CA GLY A 66 -0.44 29.82 1.96
C GLY A 66 -0.28 28.43 1.34
N HIS A 67 0.82 28.16 0.64
CA HIS A 67 1.12 26.87 0.04
C HIS A 67 2.31 26.21 0.75
N PHE A 68 2.20 24.91 1.00
CA PHE A 68 3.33 24.11 1.43
C PHE A 68 4.25 23.87 0.24
N GLN A 69 5.52 24.22 0.41
CA GLN A 69 6.59 23.97 -0.55
C GLN A 69 7.58 23.00 0.07
N VAL A 70 8.08 22.09 -0.75
CA VAL A 70 9.12 21.13 -0.38
C VAL A 70 10.07 20.97 -1.54
N GLY A 71 11.36 20.87 -1.23
CA GLY A 71 12.39 20.56 -2.21
C GLY A 71 12.22 19.13 -2.73
N LEU A 72 12.44 18.97 -4.03
CA LEU A 72 12.50 17.64 -4.63
C LEU A 72 13.65 16.84 -4.00
N PRO A 73 13.42 15.59 -3.56
CA PRO A 73 14.45 14.78 -2.88
C PRO A 73 15.44 14.22 -3.89
N TRP A 74 16.34 15.05 -4.40
CA TRP A 74 17.33 14.66 -5.40
C TRP A 74 18.31 13.60 -4.87
N LYS A 75 18.66 12.62 -5.72
CA LYS A 75 19.70 11.62 -5.41
C LYS A 75 21.10 12.22 -5.33
N TYR A 76 21.34 13.35 -5.97
CA TYR A 76 22.61 14.05 -6.00
C TYR A 76 22.35 15.54 -5.85
N ASP A 77 23.25 16.26 -5.17
CA ASP A 77 23.02 17.65 -4.74
C ASP A 77 22.75 18.60 -5.92
N ARG A 78 23.30 18.28 -7.11
CA ARG A 78 22.97 18.96 -8.36
C ARG A 78 22.81 17.93 -9.49
N PRO A 79 21.57 17.52 -9.85
CA PRO A 79 21.36 16.63 -10.99
C PRO A 79 21.75 17.34 -12.30
N SER A 80 22.61 16.70 -13.09
CA SER A 80 22.96 17.17 -14.43
C SER A 80 22.03 16.51 -15.45
N LEU A 81 20.87 17.14 -15.66
CA LEU A 81 19.89 16.68 -16.64
C LEU A 81 20.17 17.32 -18.00
N PRO A 82 20.19 16.55 -19.10
CA PRO A 82 20.25 17.12 -20.44
C PRO A 82 18.95 17.89 -20.75
N ASN A 83 19.04 18.87 -21.65
CA ASN A 83 17.85 19.57 -22.11
C ASN A 83 16.99 18.64 -22.98
N ASN A 84 15.84 18.22 -22.45
CA ASN A 84 14.93 17.28 -23.11
C ASN A 84 13.78 17.98 -23.87
N LEU A 85 13.90 19.28 -24.15
CA LEU A 85 12.86 20.07 -24.85
C LEU A 85 12.43 19.42 -26.16
N GLU A 86 13.39 18.93 -26.96
CA GLU A 86 13.11 18.25 -28.23
C GLU A 86 12.15 17.07 -28.06
N LEU A 87 12.32 16.27 -27.00
CA LEU A 87 11.44 15.14 -26.70
C LEU A 87 10.02 15.62 -26.33
N ALA A 88 9.94 16.63 -25.48
CA ALA A 88 8.66 17.20 -25.03
C ALA A 88 7.89 17.84 -26.20
N GLU A 89 8.57 18.63 -27.04
CA GLU A 89 7.98 19.25 -28.24
C GLU A 89 7.50 18.19 -29.24
N ARG A 90 8.29 17.14 -29.49
CA ARG A 90 7.88 16.06 -30.37
C ARG A 90 6.62 15.35 -29.85
N ARG A 91 6.54 15.09 -28.55
CA ARG A 91 5.34 14.51 -27.90
C ARG A 91 4.14 15.44 -28.01
N LEU A 92 4.35 16.74 -27.81
CA LEU A 92 3.31 17.75 -27.94
C LEU A 92 2.80 17.86 -29.37
N GLU A 93 3.67 17.83 -30.37
CA GLU A 93 3.28 17.89 -31.78
C GLU A 93 2.47 16.65 -32.21
N CYS A 94 2.85 15.46 -31.73
CA CYS A 94 2.04 14.26 -31.91
C CYS A 94 0.66 14.39 -31.28
N LEU A 95 0.57 14.98 -30.09
CA LEU A 95 -0.70 15.24 -29.41
C LEU A 95 -1.54 16.28 -30.16
N ARG A 96 -0.92 17.35 -30.68
CA ARG A 96 -1.58 18.39 -31.49
C ARG A 96 -2.19 17.80 -32.77
N LYS A 97 -1.47 16.92 -33.46
CA LYS A 97 -2.00 16.18 -34.63
C LYS A 97 -3.21 15.31 -34.28
N ARG A 98 -3.28 14.78 -33.05
CA ARG A 98 -4.47 14.05 -32.57
C ARG A 98 -5.64 15.00 -32.32
N PHE A 99 -5.40 16.16 -31.71
CA PHE A 99 -6.43 17.19 -31.50
C PHE A 99 -7.04 17.69 -32.81
N MET A 100 -6.23 17.84 -33.87
CA MET A 100 -6.75 18.22 -35.20
C MET A 100 -7.72 17.20 -35.79
N LYS A 101 -7.60 15.93 -35.41
CA LYS A 101 -8.48 14.84 -35.86
C LYS A 101 -9.69 14.65 -34.94
N ASP A 102 -9.57 15.03 -33.67
CA ASP A 102 -10.59 14.86 -32.64
C ASP A 102 -10.77 16.15 -31.83
N ASN A 103 -11.71 16.97 -32.28
CA ASN A 103 -12.04 18.23 -31.63
C ASN A 103 -12.70 18.03 -30.25
N SER A 104 -13.38 16.89 -30.03
CA SER A 104 -13.96 16.58 -28.71
C SER A 104 -12.87 16.32 -27.68
N LEU A 105 -11.81 15.60 -28.07
CA LEU A 105 -10.64 15.38 -27.24
C LEU A 105 -9.96 16.71 -26.87
N LEU A 106 -9.79 17.62 -27.84
CA LEU A 106 -9.20 18.94 -27.60
C LEU A 106 -9.99 19.74 -26.56
N GLN A 107 -11.32 19.83 -26.71
CA GLN A 107 -12.18 20.56 -25.78
C GLN A 107 -12.07 20.00 -24.35
N LYS A 108 -12.13 18.68 -24.19
CA LYS A 108 -11.97 18.02 -22.88
C LYS A 108 -10.57 18.25 -22.30
N TYR A 109 -9.54 18.23 -23.12
CA TYR A 109 -8.17 18.49 -22.70
C TYR A 109 -7.98 19.93 -22.20
N GLN A 110 -8.46 20.91 -22.98
CA GLN A 110 -8.44 22.33 -22.61
C GLN A 110 -9.19 22.59 -21.31
N ALA A 111 -10.35 21.96 -21.11
CA ALA A 111 -11.12 22.08 -19.87
C ALA A 111 -10.29 21.65 -18.64
N VAL A 112 -9.54 20.54 -18.73
CA VAL A 112 -8.67 20.07 -17.63
C VAL A 112 -7.47 21.01 -17.41
N MET A 113 -6.80 21.44 -18.48
CA MET A 113 -5.67 22.39 -18.37
C MET A 113 -6.10 23.73 -17.77
N ASN A 114 -7.24 24.28 -18.22
CA ASN A 114 -7.79 25.53 -17.69
C ASN A 114 -8.19 25.39 -16.22
N LYS A 115 -8.72 24.22 -15.80
CA LYS A 115 -8.98 23.93 -14.38
C LYS A 115 -7.68 23.93 -13.56
N HIS A 116 -6.59 23.38 -14.09
CA HIS A 116 -5.29 23.43 -13.40
C HIS A 116 -4.74 24.86 -13.29
N LEU A 117 -4.85 25.66 -14.35
CA LEU A 117 -4.47 27.08 -14.34
C LEU A 117 -5.30 27.88 -13.32
N SER A 118 -6.63 27.73 -13.34
CA SER A 118 -7.53 28.49 -12.45
C SER A 118 -7.33 28.14 -10.97
N LYS A 119 -6.94 26.90 -10.67
CA LYS A 119 -6.60 26.46 -9.31
C LYS A 119 -5.16 26.81 -8.89
N GLY A 120 -4.36 27.38 -9.80
CA GLY A 120 -2.95 27.69 -9.53
C GLY A 120 -2.03 26.48 -9.43
N TYR A 121 -2.45 25.30 -9.92
CA TYR A 121 -1.62 24.08 -9.90
C TYR A 121 -0.51 24.13 -10.95
N ILE A 122 -0.74 24.90 -12.01
CA ILE A 122 0.25 25.20 -13.05
C ILE A 122 0.22 26.70 -13.33
N ILE A 123 1.35 27.22 -13.77
CA ILE A 123 1.51 28.62 -14.20
C ILE A 123 2.10 28.66 -15.61
N GLU A 124 1.91 29.77 -16.31
CA GLU A 124 2.62 30.00 -17.57
C GLU A 124 4.11 30.14 -17.28
N ALA A 125 4.95 29.39 -18.00
CA ALA A 125 6.39 29.47 -17.85
C ALA A 125 6.90 30.85 -18.35
N SER A 126 7.88 31.43 -17.65
CA SER A 126 8.44 32.74 -18.01
C SER A 126 9.03 32.73 -19.43
N LYS A 127 8.73 33.78 -20.20
CA LYS A 127 9.33 34.02 -21.52
C LYS A 127 10.76 34.54 -21.45
N GLU A 128 11.17 35.04 -20.28
CA GLU A 128 12.51 35.60 -20.04
C GLU A 128 13.58 34.51 -19.85
N GLY A 129 13.17 33.24 -19.94
CA GLY A 129 14.03 32.09 -19.69
C GLY A 129 14.16 31.79 -18.21
N PHE A 130 14.66 30.61 -17.91
CA PHE A 130 15.07 30.24 -16.56
C PHE A 130 16.57 30.52 -16.41
N ASP A 131 17.02 30.69 -15.17
CA ASP A 131 18.45 30.79 -14.86
C ASP A 131 19.21 29.63 -15.54
N ARG A 132 20.33 29.93 -16.21
CA ARG A 132 21.15 28.92 -16.90
C ARG A 132 21.68 27.86 -15.93
N ASP A 133 21.82 28.24 -14.66
CA ASP A 133 22.27 27.36 -13.61
C ASP A 133 21.15 26.51 -12.99
N ALA A 134 19.88 26.79 -13.30
CA ALA A 134 18.75 26.04 -12.80
C ALA A 134 18.62 24.67 -13.48
N VAL A 135 18.20 23.68 -12.69
CA VAL A 135 17.83 22.36 -13.23
C VAL A 135 16.53 22.52 -14.03
N CYS A 136 16.60 22.27 -15.33
CA CYS A 136 15.45 22.36 -16.24
C CYS A 136 15.12 20.98 -16.83
N TRP A 137 13.86 20.57 -16.72
CA TRP A 137 13.33 19.35 -17.32
C TRP A 137 11.89 19.55 -17.77
N TYR A 138 11.61 19.31 -19.05
CA TYR A 138 10.28 19.43 -19.62
C TYR A 138 9.53 18.12 -19.46
N ILE A 139 8.36 18.14 -18.81
CA ILE A 139 7.56 16.93 -18.54
C ILE A 139 6.55 16.74 -19.68
N PRO A 140 6.68 15.72 -20.55
CA PRO A 140 5.67 15.43 -21.55
C PRO A 140 4.35 15.06 -20.87
N HIS A 141 3.24 15.34 -21.54
CA HIS A 141 1.91 15.02 -21.01
C HIS A 141 1.01 14.41 -22.08
N HIS A 142 0.06 13.56 -21.65
CA HIS A 142 -0.88 12.92 -22.56
C HIS A 142 -2.23 12.64 -21.91
N PRO A 143 -3.32 12.58 -22.70
CA PRO A 143 -4.63 12.23 -22.17
C PRO A 143 -4.76 10.73 -21.92
N VAL A 144 -5.35 10.37 -20.78
CA VAL A 144 -5.81 9.02 -20.45
C VAL A 144 -7.32 9.07 -20.25
N ILE A 145 -8.02 8.17 -20.93
CA ILE A 145 -9.47 7.99 -20.83
C ILE A 145 -9.70 6.61 -20.27
N ASN A 146 -10.49 6.52 -19.20
CA ASN A 146 -10.87 5.24 -18.63
C ASN A 146 -12.15 4.74 -19.33
N PRO A 147 -12.14 3.56 -19.98
CA PRO A 147 -13.34 3.01 -20.62
C PRO A 147 -14.52 2.85 -19.65
N LYS A 148 -14.25 2.64 -18.36
CA LYS A 148 -15.27 2.52 -17.29
C LYS A 148 -15.81 3.86 -16.78
N LYS A 149 -15.22 4.98 -17.22
CA LYS A 149 -15.65 6.36 -16.89
C LYS A 149 -15.68 7.20 -18.16
N PRO A 150 -16.56 6.87 -19.11
CA PRO A 150 -16.67 7.59 -20.38
C PRO A 150 -17.01 9.06 -20.10
N GLY A 151 -16.27 9.98 -20.72
CA GLY A 151 -16.44 11.43 -20.53
C GLY A 151 -15.39 12.07 -19.63
N LYS A 152 -14.77 11.32 -18.72
CA LYS A 152 -13.73 11.86 -17.83
C LYS A 152 -12.33 11.65 -18.40
N LEU A 153 -11.71 12.75 -18.83
CA LEU A 153 -10.33 12.79 -19.29
C LEU A 153 -9.40 13.14 -18.13
N ARG A 154 -8.30 12.40 -17.99
CA ARG A 154 -7.18 12.76 -17.10
C ARG A 154 -5.97 13.14 -17.94
N ILE A 155 -5.23 14.15 -17.52
CA ILE A 155 -3.93 14.48 -18.11
C ILE A 155 -2.87 13.81 -17.23
N VAL A 156 -2.04 12.97 -17.85
CA VAL A 156 -0.92 12.33 -17.19
C VAL A 156 0.35 13.05 -17.59
N PHE A 157 1.09 13.51 -16.57
CA PHE A 157 2.43 14.09 -16.69
C PHE A 157 3.45 12.96 -16.55
N ASP A 158 4.22 12.70 -17.61
CA ASP A 158 5.10 11.55 -17.72
C ASP A 158 6.52 11.86 -17.22
N CYS A 159 6.70 11.81 -15.91
CA CYS A 159 8.01 11.97 -15.26
C CYS A 159 8.96 10.78 -15.50
N ALA A 160 8.46 9.67 -16.07
CA ALA A 160 9.25 8.49 -16.40
C ALA A 160 9.82 8.54 -17.83
N ALA A 161 9.46 9.55 -18.62
CA ALA A 161 9.97 9.71 -19.97
C ALA A 161 11.51 9.82 -19.97
N VAL A 162 12.15 8.91 -20.70
CA VAL A 162 13.61 8.84 -20.81
C VAL A 162 14.10 9.70 -21.98
N TYR A 163 15.11 10.53 -21.74
CA TYR A 163 15.88 11.25 -22.75
C TYR A 163 17.38 11.10 -22.48
N GLN A 164 18.14 10.66 -23.49
CA GLN A 164 19.59 10.43 -23.39
C GLN A 164 20.02 9.58 -22.17
N GLY A 165 19.18 8.60 -21.79
CA GLY A 165 19.46 7.70 -20.66
C GLY A 165 19.03 8.23 -19.28
N PHE A 166 18.41 9.41 -19.21
CA PHE A 166 17.92 10.01 -17.97
C PHE A 166 16.39 10.13 -17.97
N SER A 167 15.75 9.87 -16.83
CA SER A 167 14.37 10.31 -16.53
C SER A 167 14.34 11.11 -15.23
N LEU A 168 13.29 11.92 -15.02
CA LEU A 168 13.13 12.68 -13.78
C LEU A 168 12.98 11.76 -12.57
N ASN A 169 12.18 10.69 -12.70
CA ASN A 169 12.00 9.70 -11.64
C ASN A 169 13.33 9.06 -11.21
N ASP A 170 14.25 8.82 -12.14
CA ASP A 170 15.56 8.22 -11.81
C ASP A 170 16.46 9.16 -11.00
N GLN A 171 16.21 10.47 -11.03
CA GLN A 171 16.97 11.48 -10.30
C GLN A 171 16.45 11.72 -8.88
N LEU A 172 15.29 11.18 -8.52
CA LEU A 172 14.65 11.41 -7.22
C LEU A 172 14.77 10.18 -6.32
N LEU A 173 15.01 10.43 -5.04
CA LEU A 173 14.88 9.43 -3.98
C LEU A 173 13.39 9.15 -3.80
N ARG A 174 13.03 7.86 -3.72
CA ARG A 174 11.65 7.43 -3.50
C ARG A 174 11.13 7.85 -2.12
N GLY A 175 12.02 7.79 -1.12
CA GLY A 175 11.67 7.92 0.28
C GLY A 175 10.91 6.70 0.82
N PRO A 176 10.66 6.70 2.14
CA PRO A 176 10.02 5.57 2.80
C PRO A 176 8.55 5.45 2.39
N ASN A 177 7.99 4.24 2.49
CA ASN A 177 6.55 4.05 2.36
C ASN A 177 5.84 4.63 3.59
N THR A 178 5.13 5.73 3.41
CA THR A 178 4.34 6.41 4.46
C THR A 178 2.87 6.00 4.46
N VAL A 179 2.45 5.11 3.56
CA VAL A 179 1.07 4.62 3.51
C VAL A 179 0.82 3.71 4.71
N ASN A 180 -0.16 4.08 5.52
CA ASN A 180 -0.60 3.24 6.63
C ASN A 180 -1.15 1.90 6.12
N SER A 181 -0.82 0.82 6.82
CA SER A 181 -1.44 -0.49 6.61
C SER A 181 -2.95 -0.38 6.72
N LEU A 182 -3.69 -0.73 5.67
CA LEU A 182 -5.16 -0.76 5.69
C LEU A 182 -5.67 -1.67 6.81
N PHE A 183 -5.00 -2.81 7.03
CA PHE A 183 -5.29 -3.71 8.15
C PHE A 183 -5.18 -2.99 9.50
N GLY A 184 -4.07 -2.27 9.72
CA GLY A 184 -3.87 -1.47 10.93
C GLY A 184 -4.90 -0.36 11.09
N VAL A 185 -5.24 0.35 10.01
CA VAL A 185 -6.27 1.40 10.02
C VAL A 185 -7.63 0.82 10.45
N LEU A 186 -8.06 -0.30 9.86
CA LEU A 186 -9.32 -0.96 10.20
C LEU A 186 -9.34 -1.50 11.63
N LEU A 187 -8.21 -2.02 12.10
CA LEU A 187 -8.07 -2.49 13.47
C LEU A 187 -8.17 -1.34 14.49
N ARG A 188 -7.44 -0.25 14.27
CA ARG A 188 -7.52 0.95 15.13
C ARG A 188 -8.91 1.57 15.11
N PHE A 189 -9.59 1.55 13.95
CA PHE A 189 -10.99 1.96 13.82
C PHE A 189 -11.94 1.10 14.68
N LYS A 190 -11.58 -0.14 15.03
CA LYS A 190 -12.36 -1.02 15.91
C LYS A 190 -11.99 -0.90 17.40
N LEU A 191 -10.87 -0.27 17.77
CA LEU A 191 -10.42 -0.27 19.17
C LEU A 191 -11.27 0.60 20.09
N GLY A 192 -11.55 1.85 19.70
CA GLY A 192 -12.17 2.84 20.58
C GLY A 192 -13.69 2.87 20.53
N ASN A 193 -14.34 3.37 21.59
CA ASN A 193 -15.80 3.51 21.67
C ASN A 193 -16.38 4.44 20.61
N ILE A 194 -15.59 5.42 20.19
CA ILE A 194 -15.94 6.40 19.16
C ILE A 194 -14.92 6.25 18.03
N ALA A 195 -15.42 6.17 16.81
CA ALA A 195 -14.63 6.17 15.60
C ALA A 195 -14.93 7.47 14.83
N LEU A 196 -13.88 8.17 14.43
CA LEU A 196 -13.98 9.35 13.58
C LEU A 196 -13.39 8.99 12.22
N ALA A 197 -14.16 9.27 11.18
CA ALA A 197 -13.71 9.23 9.80
C ALA A 197 -14.00 10.61 9.20
N ALA A 198 -12.99 11.18 8.56
CA ALA A 198 -13.13 12.42 7.80
C ALA A 198 -12.46 12.19 6.45
N ASP A 199 -13.10 12.68 5.39
CA ASP A 199 -12.53 12.69 4.06
C ASP A 199 -12.00 14.11 3.77
N ILE A 200 -10.88 14.19 3.06
CA ILE A 200 -10.32 15.47 2.61
C ILE A 200 -10.74 15.62 1.15
N GLU A 201 -11.54 16.64 0.86
CA GLU A 201 -12.32 16.74 -0.37
C GLU A 201 -11.47 16.78 -1.65
N GLU A 202 -11.59 15.75 -2.50
CA GLU A 202 -12.04 15.86 -3.91
C GLU A 202 -12.37 14.45 -4.44
N ILE A 203 -13.53 13.87 -4.08
CA ILE A 203 -14.11 12.73 -4.82
C ILE A 203 -14.87 13.28 -6.02
N PRO A 204 -14.47 12.98 -7.27
CA PRO A 204 -15.16 13.53 -8.44
C PRO A 204 -16.58 12.97 -8.57
N ASN A 205 -17.54 13.81 -8.95
CA ASN A 205 -18.98 13.52 -9.00
C ASN A 205 -19.37 12.16 -9.64
N ASP A 206 -18.67 11.72 -10.70
CA ASP A 206 -18.95 10.44 -11.37
C ASP A 206 -18.64 9.21 -10.50
N GLU A 207 -17.69 9.32 -9.56
CA GLU A 207 -17.35 8.25 -8.63
C GLU A 207 -18.32 8.20 -7.45
N SER A 208 -18.90 9.36 -7.08
CA SER A 208 -19.94 9.46 -6.06
C SER A 208 -21.17 8.61 -6.43
N LYS A 209 -21.60 8.63 -7.70
CA LYS A 209 -22.76 7.83 -8.12
C LYS A 209 -22.54 6.32 -7.99
N ARG A 210 -21.39 5.81 -8.42
CA ARG A 210 -21.04 4.38 -8.26
C ARG A 210 -20.86 4.01 -6.79
N TRP A 211 -20.29 4.92 -5.99
CA TRP A 211 -20.20 4.73 -4.54
C TRP A 211 -21.58 4.63 -3.91
N LEU A 212 -22.53 5.48 -4.31
CA LEU A 212 -23.92 5.43 -3.84
C LEU A 212 -24.63 4.15 -4.28
N GLU A 213 -24.38 3.64 -5.49
CA GLU A 213 -24.89 2.33 -5.95
C GLU A 213 -24.34 1.18 -5.09
N ILE A 214 -23.02 1.14 -4.84
CA ILE A 214 -22.42 0.17 -3.92
C ILE A 214 -23.04 0.29 -2.53
N LEU A 215 -23.17 1.50 -1.99
CA LEU A 215 -23.81 1.74 -0.68
C LEU A 215 -25.26 1.26 -0.66
N SER A 216 -26.00 1.35 -1.76
CA SER A 216 -27.36 0.82 -1.88
C SER A 216 -27.40 -0.71 -1.86
N GLU A 217 -26.40 -1.40 -2.44
CA GLU A 217 -26.27 -2.85 -2.32
C GLU A 217 -25.97 -3.27 -0.87
N PHE A 218 -25.22 -2.43 -0.13
CA PHE A 218 -24.96 -2.62 1.30
C PHE A 218 -26.22 -2.39 2.18
N GLN A 219 -27.30 -1.81 1.67
CA GLN A 219 -28.58 -1.72 2.43
C GLN A 219 -29.15 -3.11 2.76
N MET A 220 -28.81 -4.16 2.01
CA MET A 220 -29.19 -5.54 2.39
C MET A 220 -28.51 -6.02 3.68
N VAL A 221 -27.47 -5.31 4.13
CA VAL A 221 -26.68 -5.58 5.34
C VAL A 221 -27.04 -4.58 6.47
N GLU A 222 -28.04 -3.70 6.25
CA GLU A 222 -28.44 -2.67 7.21
C GLU A 222 -28.86 -3.23 8.57
N ASN A 223 -29.35 -4.49 8.59
CA ASN A 223 -29.73 -5.20 9.82
C ASN A 223 -28.62 -6.05 10.43
N VAL A 224 -27.42 -6.10 9.83
CA VAL A 224 -26.29 -6.88 10.34
C VAL A 224 -25.41 -5.97 11.19
N CYS A 225 -25.72 -5.91 12.48
CA CYS A 225 -24.96 -5.15 13.46
C CYS A 225 -23.91 -6.03 14.15
N PHE A 226 -22.66 -5.58 14.16
CA PHE A 226 -21.60 -6.17 14.97
C PHE A 226 -21.09 -5.16 16.00
N PRO A 227 -20.72 -5.60 17.22
CA PRO A 227 -20.00 -4.76 18.15
C PRO A 227 -18.68 -4.30 17.51
N ARG A 228 -18.61 -3.03 17.09
CA ARG A 228 -17.40 -2.46 16.48
C ARG A 228 -16.24 -2.40 17.47
N CYS A 229 -16.56 -2.00 18.71
CA CYS A 229 -15.58 -1.72 19.76
C CYS A 229 -15.03 -3.03 20.35
N VAL A 230 -13.73 -3.23 20.20
CA VAL A 230 -13.01 -4.38 20.77
C VAL A 230 -12.72 -4.16 22.26
N LEU A 231 -12.39 -2.93 22.66
CA LEU A 231 -12.11 -2.60 24.06
C LEU A 231 -13.40 -2.25 24.79
N PHE A 232 -13.55 -2.73 26.01
CA PHE A 232 -14.73 -2.39 26.81
C PHE A 232 -14.54 -1.03 27.49
N PRO A 233 -15.51 -0.11 27.39
CA PRO A 233 -15.40 1.23 27.99
C PRO A 233 -15.01 1.23 29.48
N GLN A 234 -15.53 0.25 30.23
CA GLN A 234 -15.36 0.12 31.68
C GLN A 234 -14.14 -0.70 32.08
N SER A 235 -13.43 -1.29 31.11
CA SER A 235 -12.27 -2.13 31.40
C SER A 235 -11.02 -1.32 31.73
N ASP A 236 -10.18 -1.89 32.59
CA ASP A 236 -8.84 -1.38 32.85
C ASP A 236 -7.96 -1.60 31.62
N ARG A 237 -7.56 -0.51 30.97
CA ARG A 237 -6.71 -0.55 29.77
C ARG A 237 -5.27 -0.95 30.05
N SER A 238 -4.86 -1.01 31.32
CA SER A 238 -3.55 -1.54 31.73
C SER A 238 -3.55 -3.07 31.85
N LEU A 239 -4.72 -3.70 31.88
CA LEU A 239 -4.93 -5.13 32.00
C LEU A 239 -5.70 -5.65 30.78
N LEU A 240 -4.97 -5.76 29.66
CA LEU A 240 -5.47 -6.38 28.43
C LEU A 240 -4.65 -7.63 28.16
N GLU A 241 -5.30 -8.69 27.72
CA GLU A 241 -4.60 -9.89 27.26
C GLU A 241 -5.00 -10.22 25.82
N LEU A 242 -4.02 -10.62 25.01
CA LEU A 242 -4.24 -11.09 23.65
C LEU A 242 -4.16 -12.62 23.61
N HIS A 243 -5.29 -13.27 23.40
CA HIS A 243 -5.39 -14.73 23.32
C HIS A 243 -5.56 -15.14 21.85
N ILE A 244 -4.65 -15.97 21.35
CA ILE A 244 -4.70 -16.44 19.96
C ILE A 244 -4.77 -17.96 19.95
N PHE A 245 -5.80 -18.48 19.30
CA PHE A 245 -6.01 -19.90 19.10
C PHE A 245 -5.74 -20.25 17.64
N SER A 246 -5.21 -21.45 17.40
CA SER A 246 -5.01 -22.00 16.07
C SER A 246 -5.52 -23.42 16.00
N ASP A 247 -6.07 -23.79 14.86
CA ASP A 247 -6.55 -25.14 14.61
C ASP A 247 -6.32 -25.54 13.15
N ALA A 248 -6.30 -26.85 12.89
CA ALA A 248 -6.11 -27.41 11.58
C ALA A 248 -6.89 -28.71 11.36
N SER A 249 -7.29 -28.92 10.12
CA SER A 249 -8.01 -30.10 9.63
C SER A 249 -7.50 -30.48 8.25
N GLU A 250 -7.94 -31.62 7.73
CA GLU A 250 -7.64 -32.06 6.36
C GLU A 250 -8.10 -31.05 5.29
N ASN A 251 -9.10 -30.22 5.60
CA ASN A 251 -9.70 -29.27 4.67
C ASN A 251 -9.09 -27.86 4.77
N GLY A 252 -8.44 -27.53 5.88
CA GLY A 252 -7.92 -26.18 6.10
C GLY A 252 -7.41 -25.95 7.50
N TYR A 253 -6.77 -24.80 7.68
CA TYR A 253 -6.16 -24.38 8.93
C TYR A 253 -6.39 -22.89 9.17
N GLY A 254 -6.37 -22.45 10.42
CA GLY A 254 -6.65 -21.07 10.75
C GLY A 254 -6.18 -20.65 12.13
N ALA A 255 -6.27 -19.35 12.37
CA ALA A 255 -6.04 -18.73 13.66
C ALA A 255 -7.10 -17.67 13.95
N VAL A 256 -7.40 -17.49 15.22
CA VAL A 256 -8.37 -16.52 15.73
C VAL A 256 -7.80 -15.81 16.95
N ALA A 257 -7.90 -14.48 16.97
CA ALA A 257 -7.38 -13.65 18.06
C ALA A 257 -8.51 -12.95 18.80
N TYR A 258 -8.51 -13.09 20.12
CA TYR A 258 -9.42 -12.43 21.05
C TYR A 258 -8.64 -11.49 21.97
N VAL A 259 -9.24 -10.36 22.29
CA VAL A 259 -8.79 -9.52 23.40
C VAL A 259 -9.66 -9.79 24.59
N LEU A 260 -9.02 -10.06 25.73
CA LEU A 260 -9.64 -10.09 27.03
C LEU A 260 -9.44 -8.74 27.69
N SER A 261 -10.51 -8.20 28.23
CA SER A 261 -10.53 -6.94 28.96
C SER A 261 -11.12 -7.18 30.35
N TYR A 262 -10.40 -6.74 31.37
CA TYR A 262 -10.80 -6.91 32.76
C TYR A 262 -11.57 -5.68 33.22
N ILE A 263 -12.81 -5.88 33.66
CA ILE A 263 -13.64 -4.82 34.28
C ILE A 263 -13.40 -4.80 35.79
N SER A 264 -13.16 -5.98 36.37
CA SER A 264 -12.72 -6.18 37.75
C SER A 264 -11.97 -7.52 37.85
N ASP A 265 -11.46 -7.86 39.03
CA ASP A 265 -10.78 -9.14 39.27
C ASP A 265 -11.64 -10.39 38.96
N THR A 266 -12.97 -10.23 38.94
CA THR A 266 -13.92 -11.32 38.71
C THR A 266 -14.69 -11.20 37.40
N GLU A 267 -14.62 -10.06 36.73
CA GLU A 267 -15.38 -9.77 35.51
C GLU A 267 -14.44 -9.55 34.33
N VAL A 268 -14.44 -10.51 33.40
CA VAL A 268 -13.62 -10.51 32.19
C VAL A 268 -14.52 -10.57 30.97
N CYS A 269 -14.25 -9.72 30.00
CA CYS A 269 -14.96 -9.70 28.74
C CYS A 269 -14.02 -10.02 27.58
N SER A 270 -14.45 -10.89 26.66
CA SER A 270 -13.68 -11.24 25.47
C SER A 270 -14.30 -10.68 24.18
N ARG A 271 -13.48 -10.14 23.27
CA ARG A 271 -13.92 -9.72 21.91
C ARG A 271 -13.00 -10.26 20.84
N LEU A 272 -13.61 -10.71 19.74
CA LEU A 272 -12.90 -11.10 18.54
C LEU A 272 -12.23 -9.87 17.91
N VAL A 273 -10.93 -9.93 17.70
CA VAL A 273 -10.16 -8.89 16.99
C VAL A 273 -10.10 -9.19 15.51
N THR A 274 -9.61 -10.39 15.19
CA THR A 274 -9.40 -10.84 13.82
C THR A 274 -9.36 -12.38 13.77
N ALA A 275 -9.67 -12.93 12.60
CA ALA A 275 -9.53 -14.34 12.30
C ALA A 275 -8.96 -14.48 10.89
N LYS A 276 -8.15 -15.51 10.67
CA LYS A 276 -7.59 -15.85 9.36
C LYS A 276 -7.66 -17.35 9.17
N ALA A 277 -8.26 -17.78 8.06
CA ALA A 277 -8.39 -19.19 7.71
C ALA A 277 -7.90 -19.41 6.28
N ARG A 278 -7.39 -20.61 6.01
CA ARG A 278 -6.77 -21.02 4.75
C ARG A 278 -7.20 -22.43 4.39
N VAL A 279 -7.42 -22.68 3.11
CA VAL A 279 -7.69 -24.02 2.58
C VAL A 279 -6.41 -24.84 2.63
N ALA A 280 -6.53 -26.13 2.92
CA ALA A 280 -5.37 -27.02 2.94
C ALA A 280 -4.69 -27.08 1.56
N PRO A 281 -3.34 -27.16 1.49
CA PRO A 281 -2.65 -27.24 0.20
C PRO A 281 -3.07 -28.47 -0.61
N LEU A 282 -3.15 -28.31 -1.95
CA LEU A 282 -3.46 -29.40 -2.88
C LEU A 282 -2.51 -30.59 -2.74
N LYS A 283 -1.24 -30.33 -2.38
CA LYS A 283 -0.29 -31.36 -2.01
C LYS A 283 -0.57 -31.78 -0.57
N VAL A 284 -1.07 -33.01 -0.42
CA VAL A 284 -1.42 -33.61 0.88
C VAL A 284 -0.30 -33.40 1.91
N GLN A 285 -0.65 -32.73 2.99
CA GLN A 285 0.17 -32.53 4.18
C GLN A 285 -0.39 -33.42 5.30
N THR A 286 0.44 -33.82 6.26
CA THR A 286 -0.02 -34.52 7.45
C THR A 286 -0.72 -33.55 8.42
N ILE A 287 -1.70 -34.01 9.19
CA ILE A 287 -2.39 -33.17 10.20
C ILE A 287 -1.42 -32.44 11.14
N PRO A 288 -0.40 -33.07 11.75
CA PRO A 288 0.55 -32.35 12.61
C PRO A 288 1.30 -31.22 11.91
N ARG A 289 1.47 -31.33 10.59
CA ARG A 289 2.13 -30.29 9.80
C ARG A 289 1.18 -29.13 9.53
N LEU A 290 -0.10 -29.40 9.30
CA LEU A 290 -1.12 -28.35 9.18
C LEU A 290 -1.35 -27.64 10.52
N GLU A 291 -1.35 -28.38 11.65
CA GLU A 291 -1.40 -27.80 13.00
C GLU A 291 -0.21 -26.88 13.25
N LEU A 292 1.01 -27.31 12.89
CA LEU A 292 2.20 -26.47 12.99
C LEU A 292 2.09 -25.22 12.10
N THR A 293 1.57 -25.34 10.88
CA THR A 293 1.32 -24.18 10.01
C THR A 293 0.27 -23.24 10.60
N ALA A 294 -0.78 -23.76 11.24
CA ALA A 294 -1.79 -22.97 11.95
C ALA A 294 -1.18 -22.20 13.13
N ALA A 295 -0.29 -22.85 13.89
CA ALA A 295 0.43 -22.22 14.99
C ALA A 295 1.37 -21.11 14.49
N VAL A 296 2.07 -21.31 13.37
CA VAL A 296 2.88 -20.27 12.72
C VAL A 296 2.01 -19.08 12.28
N LEU A 297 0.82 -19.36 11.72
CA LEU A 297 -0.14 -18.32 11.37
C LEU A 297 -0.59 -17.52 12.60
N ALA A 298 -0.90 -18.18 13.72
CA ALA A 298 -1.26 -17.54 14.97
C ALA A 298 -0.13 -16.65 15.53
N ALA A 299 1.11 -17.16 15.55
CA ALA A 299 2.27 -16.38 16.04
C ALA A 299 2.50 -15.11 15.21
N ARG A 300 2.41 -15.21 13.88
CA ARG A 300 2.53 -14.05 12.97
C ARG A 300 1.38 -13.07 13.14
N MET A 301 0.15 -13.57 13.28
CA MET A 301 -1.01 -12.74 13.59
C MET A 301 -0.78 -11.95 14.88
N GLY A 302 -0.27 -12.59 15.94
CA GLY A 302 0.06 -11.91 17.19
C GLY A 302 1.10 -10.81 17.01
N SER A 303 2.21 -11.09 16.32
CA SER A 303 3.23 -10.08 16.02
C SER A 303 2.68 -8.91 15.19
N GLN A 304 1.85 -9.19 14.19
CA GLN A 304 1.21 -8.16 13.37
C GLN A 304 0.26 -7.29 14.21
N LEU A 305 -0.58 -7.92 15.04
CA LEU A 305 -1.50 -7.21 15.94
C LEU A 305 -0.73 -6.30 16.91
N GLN A 306 0.35 -6.79 17.52
CA GLN A 306 1.20 -5.99 18.41
C GLN A 306 1.86 -4.80 17.67
N SER A 307 2.21 -4.97 16.39
CA SER A 307 2.84 -3.89 15.59
C SER A 307 1.87 -2.81 15.09
N GLU A 308 0.58 -3.18 14.94
CA GLU A 308 -0.45 -2.32 14.37
C GLU A 308 -1.37 -1.70 15.43
N LEU A 309 -1.52 -2.36 16.57
CA LEU A 309 -2.35 -1.86 17.66
C LEU A 309 -1.48 -1.02 18.60
N ASP A 310 -1.81 0.25 18.77
CA ASP A 310 -1.13 1.17 19.70
C ASP A 310 -1.56 0.91 21.17
N ILE A 311 -1.70 -0.36 21.56
CA ILE A 311 -2.07 -0.80 22.90
C ILE A 311 -1.14 -1.94 23.34
N LYS A 312 -0.86 -1.99 24.63
CA LYS A 312 -0.06 -3.06 25.23
C LYS A 312 -0.97 -4.20 25.66
N PHE A 313 -0.54 -5.41 25.37
CA PHE A 313 -1.11 -6.67 25.83
C PHE A 313 -0.12 -7.34 26.78
#